data_AF-A0A1Q6RL94-F1
#
_entry.id   AF-A0A1Q6RL94-F1
#
_cell.length_a   1.000
_cell.length_b   1.000
_cell.length_c   1.000
_cell.angle_alpha   90.00
_cell.angle_beta   90.00
_cell.angle_gamma   90.00
#
_symmetry.space_group_name_H-M   'P 1'
#
loop_
_entity.id
_entity.type
_entity.pdbx_description
1 polymer ?
#
loop_
_entity_poly.entity_id
_entity_poly.type
_entity_poly.pdbx_seq_one_letter_code
_entity_poly.pdbx_strand_id
1 'polypeptide(L)'
;MENTKHLNGYIEEKDDTFYPTCRFCGKQTLPDAPYLSQDEANEAATIRCDCFEAREYQEKLRKEKERADNIIKLRQRLDDFSEYSASRGVELTGELHDLLLNVGIAIIDGQILKANINVGRIKVSISSNSKSVLTICFTYSDGAKLEV
;
A
#
# COMPACT_ATOMS: atom_id res chain seq x y z
N MET A 1 -50.28 26.89 -23.70
CA MET A 1 -50.97 27.56 -22.58
C MET A 1 -51.02 26.57 -21.44
N GLU A 2 -50.01 26.54 -20.60
CA GLU A 2 -50.13 26.06 -19.22
C GLU A 2 -49.29 27.00 -18.37
N ASN A 3 -49.95 27.53 -17.36
CA ASN A 3 -49.63 28.75 -16.66
C ASN A 3 -49.20 28.36 -15.26
N THR A 4 -47.93 28.03 -15.08
CA THR A 4 -47.35 27.76 -13.76
C THR A 4 -46.88 29.08 -13.15
N LYS A 5 -47.82 29.75 -12.46
CA LYS A 5 -47.49 30.81 -11.50
C LYS A 5 -46.75 30.17 -10.33
N HIS A 6 -45.46 30.46 -10.20
CA HIS A 6 -44.72 30.25 -8.96
C HIS A 6 -44.40 31.62 -8.35
N LEU A 7 -44.95 31.86 -7.16
CA LEU A 7 -44.61 32.98 -6.30
C LEU A 7 -43.24 32.71 -5.67
N ASN A 8 -42.37 33.72 -5.74
CA ASN A 8 -40.96 33.78 -5.31
C ASN A 8 -39.96 33.23 -6.33
N GLY A 9 -39.34 34.16 -7.06
CA GLY A 9 -38.26 33.91 -8.01
C GLY A 9 -36.96 33.46 -7.33
N TYR A 10 -36.95 32.24 -6.83
CA TYR A 10 -35.73 31.50 -6.58
C TYR A 10 -35.43 30.70 -7.85
N ILE A 11 -34.32 31.02 -8.50
CA ILE A 11 -33.69 30.13 -9.45
C ILE A 11 -33.34 28.89 -8.62
N GLU A 12 -33.94 27.73 -8.92
CA GLU A 12 -33.43 26.46 -8.42
C GLU A 12 -32.07 26.23 -9.09
N GLU A 13 -31.04 26.91 -8.58
CA GLU A 13 -29.67 26.47 -8.78
C GLU A 13 -29.65 25.06 -8.19
N LYS A 14 -29.44 24.05 -9.04
CA LYS A 14 -29.11 22.70 -8.57
C LYS A 14 -27.84 22.84 -7.75
N ASP A 15 -28.02 22.99 -6.45
CA ASP A 15 -26.95 22.94 -5.50
C ASP A 15 -26.57 21.46 -5.41
N ASP A 16 -25.74 21.02 -6.35
CA ASP A 16 -25.11 19.69 -6.36
C ASP A 16 -24.05 19.60 -5.23
N THR A 17 -24.31 20.26 -4.09
CA THR A 17 -23.52 20.16 -2.88
C THR A 17 -23.80 18.82 -2.23
N PHE A 18 -22.84 17.91 -2.37
CA PHE A 18 -22.85 16.63 -1.68
C PHE A 18 -22.42 16.79 -0.24
N TYR A 19 -23.27 16.34 0.69
CA TYR A 19 -23.02 16.45 2.12
C TYR A 19 -22.29 15.21 2.63
N PRO A 20 -21.03 15.31 3.07
CA PRO A 20 -20.26 14.17 3.54
C PRO A 20 -20.94 13.47 4.70
N THR A 21 -21.26 12.19 4.53
CA THR A 21 -21.92 11.37 5.56
C THR A 21 -21.13 10.10 5.81
N CYS A 22 -20.77 9.83 7.06
CA CYS A 22 -20.07 8.59 7.40
C CYS A 22 -20.93 7.38 7.03
N ARG A 23 -20.36 6.44 6.27
CA ARG A 23 -21.04 5.24 5.79
C ARG A 23 -21.44 4.26 6.89
N PHE A 24 -20.83 4.37 8.07
CA PHE A 24 -21.07 3.47 9.19
C PHE A 24 -22.02 4.07 10.22
N CYS A 25 -21.65 5.20 10.83
CA CYS A 25 -22.46 5.81 11.89
C CYS A 25 -23.49 6.84 11.40
N GLY A 26 -23.50 7.17 10.11
CA GLY A 26 -24.44 8.14 9.53
C GLY A 26 -24.20 9.60 9.94
N LYS A 27 -23.08 9.91 10.61
CA LYS A 27 -22.75 11.28 11.00
C LYS A 27 -22.46 12.11 9.74
N GLN A 28 -23.30 13.12 9.52
CA GLN A 28 -23.15 14.09 8.45
C GLN A 28 -22.27 15.27 8.93
N THR A 29 -21.38 15.74 8.08
CA THR A 29 -20.57 16.94 8.29
C THR A 29 -20.81 17.94 7.18
N LEU A 30 -20.43 19.20 7.40
CA LEU A 30 -20.43 20.19 6.33
C LEU A 30 -19.37 19.84 5.28
N PRO A 31 -19.66 20.02 3.98
CA PRO A 31 -18.67 19.89 2.93
C PRO A 31 -17.53 20.89 3.14
N ASP A 32 -16.30 20.40 3.12
CA ASP A 32 -15.06 21.20 3.18
C ASP A 32 -14.38 21.35 1.81
N ALA A 33 -14.87 20.63 0.80
CA ALA A 33 -14.38 20.64 -0.57
C ALA A 33 -15.56 20.37 -1.53
N PRO A 34 -15.45 20.79 -2.80
CA PRO A 34 -16.38 20.35 -3.84
C PRO A 34 -16.15 18.86 -4.12
N TYR A 35 -17.16 18.04 -3.90
CA TYR A 35 -17.14 16.60 -4.20
C TYR A 35 -17.76 16.35 -5.57
N LEU A 36 -17.30 15.33 -6.30
CA LEU A 36 -17.86 14.97 -7.61
C LEU A 36 -19.11 14.07 -7.48
N SER A 37 -19.29 13.44 -6.32
CA SER A 37 -20.43 12.57 -6.03
C SER A 37 -20.69 12.44 -4.54
N GLN A 38 -21.90 11.99 -4.18
CA GLN A 38 -22.25 11.66 -2.81
C GLN A 38 -21.39 10.54 -2.22
N ASP A 39 -20.96 9.58 -3.05
CA ASP A 39 -20.11 8.47 -2.59
C ASP A 39 -18.71 8.93 -2.21
N GLU A 40 -18.15 9.88 -2.96
CA GLU A 40 -16.87 10.51 -2.65
C GLU A 40 -16.95 11.34 -1.37
N ALA A 41 -18.03 12.12 -1.21
CA ALA A 41 -18.30 12.86 0.02
C ALA A 41 -18.42 11.90 1.23
N ASN A 42 -19.12 10.78 1.05
CA ASN A 42 -19.28 9.77 2.10
C ASN A 42 -17.95 9.06 2.44
N GLU A 43 -17.10 8.80 1.45
CA GLU A 43 -15.73 8.29 1.66
C GLU A 43 -14.94 9.26 2.55
N ALA A 44 -14.92 10.54 2.18
CA ALA A 44 -14.18 11.57 2.89
C ALA A 44 -14.63 11.72 4.35
N ALA A 45 -15.95 11.70 4.60
CA ALA A 45 -16.49 11.67 5.96
C ALA A 45 -16.08 10.40 6.72
N THR A 46 -16.10 9.24 6.06
CA THR A 46 -15.79 7.95 6.68
C THR A 46 -14.32 7.84 7.09
N ILE A 47 -13.39 8.29 6.24
CA ILE A 47 -11.95 8.30 6.53
C ILE A 47 -11.60 9.23 7.71
N ARG A 48 -12.45 10.24 8.01
CA ARG A 48 -12.23 11.21 9.08
C ARG A 48 -13.07 10.96 10.33
N CYS A 49 -13.99 10.00 10.29
CA CYS A 49 -14.88 9.70 11.40
C CYS A 49 -14.15 8.90 12.49
N ASP A 50 -14.57 9.09 13.73
CA ASP A 50 -14.02 8.47 14.94
C ASP A 50 -14.85 7.28 15.46
N CYS A 51 -15.94 6.92 14.77
CA CYS A 51 -16.73 5.73 15.12
C CYS A 51 -15.92 4.43 14.96
N PHE A 52 -16.32 3.39 15.68
CA PHE A 52 -15.56 2.14 15.78
C PHE A 52 -15.26 1.52 14.40
N GLU A 53 -16.29 1.39 13.56
CA GLU A 53 -16.20 0.80 12.23
C GLU A 53 -15.37 1.68 11.27
N ALA A 54 -15.46 3.02 11.39
CA ALA A 54 -14.61 3.92 10.61
C ALA A 54 -13.14 3.78 10.99
N ARG A 55 -12.82 3.58 12.27
CA ARG A 55 -11.45 3.33 12.72
C ARG A 55 -10.91 2.00 12.20
N GLU A 56 -11.72 0.94 12.19
CA GLU A 56 -11.33 -0.33 11.59
C GLU A 56 -11.07 -0.18 10.08
N TYR A 57 -11.92 0.57 9.39
CA TYR A 57 -11.75 0.87 7.97
C TYR A 57 -10.47 1.67 7.68
N GLN A 58 -10.19 2.71 8.46
CA GLN A 58 -8.95 3.49 8.36
C GLN A 58 -7.71 2.62 8.60
N GLU A 59 -7.76 1.74 9.60
CA GLU A 59 -6.66 0.83 9.91
C GLU A 59 -6.41 -0.17 8.76
N LYS A 60 -7.48 -0.67 8.12
CA LYS A 60 -7.38 -1.50 6.93
C LYS A 60 -6.71 -0.75 5.78
N LEU A 61 -7.17 0.47 5.48
CA LEU A 61 -6.57 1.31 4.44
C LEU A 61 -5.09 1.63 4.74
N ARG A 62 -4.76 1.91 6.01
CA ARG A 62 -3.38 2.15 6.45
C ARG A 62 -2.50 0.93 6.17
N LYS A 63 -2.95 -0.27 6.56
CA LYS A 63 -2.22 -1.52 6.30
C LYS A 63 -2.05 -1.79 4.81
N GLU A 64 -3.07 -1.56 4.00
CA GLU A 64 -3.01 -1.73 2.54
C GLU A 64 -2.01 -0.76 1.91
N LYS A 65 -2.00 0.51 2.34
CA LYS A 65 -1.04 1.51 1.90
C LYS A 65 0.39 1.16 2.33
N GLU A 66 0.59 0.77 3.59
CA GLU A 66 1.89 0.34 4.11
C GLU A 66 2.42 -0.88 3.37
N ARG A 67 1.55 -1.84 3.05
CA ARG A 67 1.89 -2.99 2.21
C ARG A 67 2.36 -2.55 0.83
N ALA A 68 1.60 -1.68 0.16
CA ALA A 68 1.97 -1.16 -1.17
C ALA A 68 3.32 -0.42 -1.14
N ASP A 69 3.52 0.47 -0.17
CA ASP A 69 4.76 1.21 0.01
C ASP A 69 5.96 0.27 0.29
N ASN A 70 5.75 -0.78 1.07
CA ASN A 70 6.79 -1.78 1.36
C ASN A 70 7.16 -2.60 0.12
N ILE A 71 6.19 -2.94 -0.74
CA ILE A 71 6.45 -3.65 -2.00
C ILE A 71 7.27 -2.77 -2.95
N ILE A 72 6.94 -1.48 -3.06
CA ILE A 72 7.70 -0.52 -3.88
C ILE A 72 9.15 -0.42 -3.38
N LYS A 73 9.34 -0.26 -2.06
CA LYS A 73 10.68 -0.23 -1.45
C LYS A 73 11.46 -1.52 -1.67
N LEU A 74 10.82 -2.67 -1.50
CA LEU A 74 11.42 -3.99 -1.74
C LEU A 74 11.95 -4.08 -3.18
N ARG A 75 11.12 -3.69 -4.16
CA ARG A 75 11.51 -3.70 -5.57
C ARG A 75 12.71 -2.79 -5.83
N GLN A 76 12.67 -1.55 -5.36
CA GLN A 76 13.80 -0.61 -5.50
C GLN A 76 15.09 -1.18 -4.91
N ARG A 77 15.03 -1.82 -3.73
CA ARG A 77 16.22 -2.43 -3.10
C ARG A 77 16.74 -3.66 -3.84
N LEU A 78 15.87 -4.41 -4.49
CA LEU A 78 16.28 -5.53 -5.35
C LEU A 78 16.92 -4.99 -6.63
N ASP A 79 16.35 -3.96 -7.26
CA ASP A 79 16.91 -3.30 -8.44
C ASP A 79 18.31 -2.71 -8.15
N ASP A 80 18.46 -1.96 -7.04
CA ASP A 80 19.76 -1.43 -6.56
C ASP A 80 20.80 -2.55 -6.41
N PHE A 81 20.36 -3.72 -5.93
CA PHE A 81 21.23 -4.85 -5.71
C PHE A 81 21.58 -5.60 -7.01
N SER A 82 20.63 -5.74 -7.93
CA SER A 82 20.88 -6.33 -9.25
C SER A 82 21.93 -5.53 -10.02
N GLU A 83 21.90 -4.20 -9.94
CA GLU A 83 22.94 -3.34 -10.52
C GLU A 83 24.31 -3.57 -9.86
N TYR A 84 24.34 -3.64 -8.52
CA TYR A 84 25.56 -3.93 -7.76
C TYR A 84 26.13 -5.32 -8.06
N SER A 85 25.29 -6.35 -8.18
CA SER A 85 25.72 -7.73 -8.43
C SER A 85 26.20 -7.94 -9.85
N ALA A 86 25.59 -7.25 -10.83
CA ALA A 86 26.01 -7.29 -12.23
C ALA A 86 27.47 -6.83 -12.38
N SER A 87 27.87 -5.78 -11.64
CA SER A 87 29.27 -5.30 -11.61
C SER A 87 30.29 -6.34 -11.10
N ARG A 88 29.82 -7.43 -10.48
CA ARG A 88 30.63 -8.49 -9.87
C ARG A 88 30.37 -9.87 -10.49
N GLY A 89 29.71 -9.92 -11.65
CA GLY A 89 29.50 -11.14 -12.42
C GLY A 89 28.39 -12.06 -11.91
N VAL A 90 27.44 -11.54 -11.12
CA VAL A 90 26.21 -12.26 -10.74
C VAL A 90 25.01 -11.50 -11.28
N GLU A 91 24.33 -12.09 -12.26
CA GLU A 91 23.17 -11.49 -12.89
C GLU A 91 21.90 -11.90 -12.14
N LEU A 92 21.22 -10.92 -11.53
CA LEU A 92 19.98 -11.11 -10.79
C LEU A 92 18.82 -10.53 -11.63
N THR A 93 18.56 -11.17 -12.77
CA THR A 93 17.56 -10.73 -13.74
C THR A 93 16.49 -11.80 -13.96
N GLY A 94 15.35 -11.38 -14.51
CA GLY A 94 14.26 -12.27 -14.89
C GLY A 94 13.66 -13.05 -13.71
N GLU A 95 13.49 -14.36 -13.90
CA GLU A 95 12.80 -15.25 -12.96
C GLU A 95 13.39 -15.23 -11.55
N LEU A 96 14.70 -15.00 -11.43
CA LEU A 96 15.36 -14.99 -10.14
C LEU A 96 15.10 -13.69 -9.36
N HIS A 97 14.99 -12.55 -10.05
CA HIS A 97 14.53 -11.31 -9.45
C HIS A 97 13.08 -11.47 -8.95
N ASP A 98 12.22 -12.06 -9.77
CA ASP A 98 10.81 -12.28 -9.42
C ASP A 98 10.65 -13.25 -8.26
N LEU A 99 11.50 -14.28 -8.16
CA LEU A 99 11.55 -15.17 -7.01
C LEU A 99 11.87 -14.42 -5.71
N LEU A 100 12.89 -13.55 -5.72
CA LEU A 100 13.27 -12.76 -4.55
C LEU A 100 12.18 -11.76 -4.15
N LEU A 101 11.53 -11.15 -5.15
CA LEU A 101 10.40 -10.26 -4.94
C LEU A 101 9.21 -11.00 -4.29
N ASN A 102 8.84 -12.17 -4.82
CA ASN A 102 7.75 -12.98 -4.29
C ASN A 102 8.02 -13.46 -2.86
N VAL A 103 9.26 -13.86 -2.57
CA VAL A 103 9.67 -14.23 -1.21
C VAL A 103 9.58 -13.03 -0.26
N GLY A 104 10.01 -11.85 -0.70
CA GLY A 104 9.89 -10.63 0.08
C GLY A 104 8.42 -10.24 0.32
N ILE A 105 7.54 -10.40 -0.66
CA ILE A 105 6.09 -10.20 -0.51
C ILE A 105 5.51 -11.18 0.51
N ALA A 106 5.87 -12.47 0.45
CA ALA A 106 5.41 -13.46 1.41
C ALA A 106 5.86 -13.13 2.87
N ILE A 107 7.00 -12.46 3.02
CA ILE A 107 7.47 -11.96 4.34
C ILE A 107 6.68 -10.72 4.78
N ILE A 108 6.36 -9.79 3.86
CA ILE A 108 5.50 -8.63 4.14
C ILE A 108 4.10 -9.09 4.58
N ASP A 109 3.58 -10.13 3.94
CA ASP A 109 2.27 -10.71 4.23
C ASP A 109 2.27 -11.59 5.50
N GLY A 110 3.43 -11.74 6.16
CA GLY A 110 3.57 -12.51 7.39
C GLY A 110 3.46 -14.03 7.21
N GLN A 111 3.50 -14.53 5.96
CA GLN A 111 3.48 -15.96 5.66
C GLN A 111 4.84 -16.61 5.96
N ILE A 112 5.93 -15.85 5.86
CA ILE A 112 7.31 -16.29 6.10
C ILE A 112 7.98 -15.31 7.07
N LEU A 113 8.66 -15.82 8.10
CA LEU A 113 9.42 -14.97 9.03
C LEU A 113 10.78 -14.55 8.45
N LYS A 114 11.48 -15.51 7.83
CA LYS A 114 12.81 -15.33 7.25
C LYS A 114 13.02 -16.32 6.12
N ALA A 115 13.66 -15.87 5.04
CA ALA A 115 14.12 -16.71 3.95
C ALA A 115 15.62 -16.53 3.75
N ASN A 116 16.35 -17.63 3.52
CA ASN A 116 17.75 -17.60 3.11
C ASN A 116 17.88 -18.37 1.79
N ILE A 117 18.29 -17.70 0.73
CA ILE A 117 18.39 -18.24 -0.62
C ILE A 117 19.84 -18.08 -1.07
N ASN A 118 20.47 -19.16 -1.52
CA ASN A 118 21.80 -19.08 -2.13
C ASN A 118 21.64 -18.96 -3.64
N VAL A 119 22.20 -17.89 -4.21
CA VAL A 119 22.22 -17.58 -5.64
C VAL A 119 23.68 -17.49 -6.08
N GLY A 120 24.18 -18.55 -6.73
CA GLY A 120 25.58 -18.65 -7.11
C GLY A 120 26.51 -18.52 -5.90
N ARG A 121 27.34 -17.47 -5.87
CA ARG A 121 28.28 -17.14 -4.77
C ARG A 121 27.71 -16.15 -3.75
N ILE A 122 26.42 -15.83 -3.83
CA ILE A 122 25.75 -14.86 -2.98
C ILE A 122 24.69 -15.58 -2.16
N LYS A 123 24.68 -15.35 -0.85
CA LYS A 123 23.57 -15.69 0.04
C LYS A 123 22.69 -14.47 0.22
N VAL A 124 21.42 -14.59 -0.11
CA VAL A 124 20.37 -13.59 0.10
C VAL A 124 19.57 -13.99 1.34
N SER A 125 19.52 -13.13 2.35
CA SER A 125 18.69 -13.31 3.54
C SER A 125 17.65 -12.20 3.59
N ILE A 126 16.38 -12.55 3.48
CA ILE A 126 15.25 -11.62 3.59
C ILE A 126 14.53 -11.93 4.91
N SER A 127 14.29 -10.90 5.72
CA SER A 127 13.57 -11.05 7.00
C SER A 127 12.84 -9.77 7.38
N SER A 128 11.73 -9.89 8.11
CA SER A 128 11.10 -8.75 8.79
C SER A 128 11.45 -8.77 10.27
N ASN A 129 11.68 -7.60 10.86
CA ASN A 129 11.87 -7.47 12.31
C ASN A 129 10.54 -7.14 13.01
N SER A 130 10.55 -7.16 14.35
CA SER A 130 9.39 -6.85 15.19
C SER A 130 8.85 -5.41 15.05
N LYS A 131 9.55 -4.55 14.31
CA LYS A 131 9.14 -3.18 13.94
C LYS A 131 8.67 -3.08 12.48
N SER A 132 8.37 -4.20 11.84
CA SER A 132 7.94 -4.29 10.43
C SER A 132 8.96 -3.73 9.43
N VAL A 133 10.23 -3.58 9.84
CA VAL A 133 11.30 -3.16 8.92
C VAL A 133 11.80 -4.40 8.20
N LEU A 134 11.58 -4.43 6.89
CA LEU A 134 12.11 -5.47 6.02
C LEU A 134 13.61 -5.26 5.83
N THR A 135 14.39 -6.26 6.21
CA THR A 135 15.86 -6.29 6.08
C THR A 135 16.24 -7.31 5.03
N ILE A 136 16.96 -6.85 4.01
CA ILE A 136 17.57 -7.69 2.98
C ILE A 136 19.08 -7.65 3.20
N CYS A 137 19.67 -8.80 3.46
CA CYS A 137 21.10 -8.96 3.67
C CYS A 137 21.68 -9.83 2.57
N PHE A 138 22.74 -9.35 1.95
CA PHE A 138 23.49 -10.06 0.92
C PHE A 138 24.88 -10.39 1.46
N THR A 139 25.25 -11.65 1.45
CA THR A 139 26.55 -12.13 1.96
C THR A 139 27.24 -12.93 0.87
N TYR A 140 28.46 -12.55 0.51
CA TYR A 140 29.27 -13.38 -0.38
C TYR A 140 29.72 -14.63 0.35
N SER A 141 29.57 -15.78 -0.29
CA SER A 141 30.05 -17.05 0.22
C SER A 141 31.55 -17.19 -0.07
N ASP A 142 32.37 -16.41 0.62
CA ASP A 142 33.83 -16.54 0.59
C ASP A 142 34.29 -17.66 1.57
N GLY A 143 33.33 -18.26 2.28
CA GLY A 143 33.57 -19.29 3.27
C GLY A 143 34.08 -20.57 2.63
N ALA A 144 35.36 -20.85 2.82
CA ALA A 144 35.92 -22.18 2.62
C ALA A 144 35.08 -23.20 3.41
N LYS A 145 34.39 -24.08 2.69
CA LYS A 145 33.78 -25.27 3.29
C LYS A 145 34.80 -26.39 3.20
N LEU A 146 35.38 -26.78 4.34
CA LEU A 146 35.95 -28.11 4.49
C LEU A 146 34.80 -29.04 4.87
N GLU A 147 34.43 -29.92 3.94
CA GLU A 147 33.64 -31.11 4.25
C GLU A 147 34.63 -32.15 4.79
N VAL A 148 34.35 -32.69 5.98
CA VAL A 148 35.12 -33.76 6.60
C VAL A 148 34.47 -35.09 6.27
#